data_AF-A0A8T3SAN8-F1
#
_entry.id   AF-A0A8T3SAN8-F1
#
_cell.length_a   1.000
_cell.length_b   1.000
_cell.length_c   1.000
_cell.angle_alpha   90.00
_cell.angle_beta   90.00
_cell.angle_gamma   90.00
#
_symmetry.space_group_name_H-M   'P 1'
#
loop_
_entity.id
_entity.type
_entity.pdbx_description
1 polymer ?
#
loop_
_entity_poly.entity_id
_entity_poly.type
_entity_poly.pdbx_seq_one_letter_code
_entity_poly.pdbx_strand_id
1 'polypeptide(L)'
;MTRSAGDRAPMTRPPIAYVLKMYPRLSETFILNEILELERQGQPVHIFSLRPSDDARHHADVTRVRARVTTVPQQTWRLSRPMLRAHLELLGSERSRYLGRLWKTLRQRRARAIESFNQAVLVAASVRRLGAGHVHAHFASTATSVARE
;
A
#
# COMPACT_ATOMS: atom_id res chain seq x y z
N MET A 1 35.67 16.16 32.05
CA MET A 1 34.23 16.46 32.23
C MET A 1 33.51 16.17 30.93
N THR A 2 32.72 15.10 30.96
CA THR A 2 32.02 14.43 29.86
C THR A 2 30.84 15.27 29.34
N ARG A 3 30.77 15.53 28.02
CA ARG A 3 29.57 16.08 27.39
C ARG A 3 28.52 15.00 27.30
N SER A 4 27.42 15.23 28.00
CA SER A 4 26.19 14.43 27.98
C SER A 4 25.69 14.26 26.54
N ALA A 5 25.63 13.01 26.09
CA ALA A 5 24.93 12.63 24.87
C ALA A 5 23.44 12.86 25.10
N GLY A 6 22.89 13.86 24.42
CA GLY A 6 21.45 14.15 24.43
C GLY A 6 20.66 12.91 24.04
N ASP A 7 19.75 12.53 24.92
CA ASP A 7 18.72 11.53 24.74
C ASP A 7 17.86 11.91 23.52
N ARG A 8 18.23 11.44 22.33
CA ARG A 8 17.38 11.54 21.14
C ARG A 8 16.29 10.51 21.31
N ALA A 9 15.12 10.96 21.75
CA ALA A 9 13.88 10.22 21.61
C ALA A 9 13.84 9.56 20.21
N PRO A 10 13.46 8.28 20.08
CA PRO A 10 13.47 7.61 18.79
C PRO A 10 12.55 8.37 17.83
N MET A 11 13.16 9.06 16.86
CA MET A 11 12.43 9.69 15.77
C MET A 11 11.69 8.58 15.04
N THR A 12 10.38 8.47 15.29
CA THR A 12 9.56 7.44 14.68
C THR A 12 9.48 7.76 13.20
N ARG A 13 10.26 7.04 12.39
CA ARG A 13 10.30 7.26 10.95
C ARG A 13 8.91 6.96 10.39
N PRO A 14 8.36 7.81 9.51
CA PRO A 14 7.06 7.53 8.90
C PRO A 14 7.16 6.21 8.10
N PRO A 15 6.11 5.37 8.10
CA PRO A 15 6.15 4.10 7.40
C PRO A 15 6.24 4.28 5.89
N ILE A 16 6.87 3.31 5.23
CA ILE A 16 6.83 3.19 3.77
C ILE A 16 5.69 2.24 3.40
N ALA A 17 4.78 2.70 2.55
CA ALA A 17 3.68 1.91 2.03
C ALA A 17 4.09 1.21 0.73
N TYR A 18 4.35 -0.10 0.80
CA TYR A 18 4.61 -0.93 -0.37
C TYR A 18 3.29 -1.32 -1.02
N VAL A 19 3.12 -1.04 -2.31
CA VAL A 19 1.97 -1.48 -3.11
C VAL A 19 2.46 -2.51 -4.11
N LEU A 20 2.03 -3.75 -3.94
CA LEU A 20 2.47 -4.90 -4.74
C LEU A 20 1.29 -5.52 -5.45
N LYS A 21 1.49 -6.00 -6.68
CA LYS A 21 0.44 -6.70 -7.43
C LYS A 21 -0.06 -7.92 -6.67
N MET A 22 0.85 -8.65 -6.03
CA MET A 22 0.59 -9.84 -5.24
C MET A 22 1.77 -10.03 -4.28
N TYR A 23 1.48 -10.36 -3.02
CA TYR A 23 2.48 -10.68 -2.01
C TYR A 23 1.92 -11.74 -1.05
N PRO A 24 2.73 -12.72 -0.62
CA PRO A 24 4.11 -12.99 -1.06
C PRO A 24 4.16 -13.56 -2.49
N ARG A 25 5.27 -13.36 -3.21
CA ARG A 25 5.51 -13.96 -4.53
C ARG A 25 6.97 -14.35 -4.71
N LEU A 26 7.21 -15.65 -4.88
CA LEU A 26 8.55 -16.23 -4.78
C LEU A 26 9.49 -15.80 -5.92
N SER A 27 8.97 -15.56 -7.12
CA SER A 27 9.75 -15.03 -8.25
C SER A 27 10.27 -13.61 -8.02
N GLU A 28 9.89 -12.95 -6.93
CA GLU A 28 10.21 -11.55 -6.61
C GLU A 28 11.07 -11.48 -5.33
N THR A 29 12.07 -12.36 -5.19
CA THR A 29 12.99 -12.44 -4.03
C THR A 29 13.71 -11.12 -3.71
N PHE A 30 13.93 -10.27 -4.71
CA PHE A 30 14.53 -8.96 -4.50
C PHE A 30 13.66 -8.05 -3.62
N ILE A 31 12.32 -8.10 -3.75
CA ILE A 31 11.38 -7.33 -2.92
C ILE A 31 11.45 -7.83 -1.47
N LEU A 32 11.53 -9.15 -1.28
CA LEU A 32 11.69 -9.75 0.03
C LEU A 32 12.98 -9.27 0.71
N ASN A 33 14.11 -9.35 0.01
CA ASN A 33 15.40 -8.92 0.54
C ASN A 33 15.43 -7.42 0.86
N GLU A 34 14.81 -6.59 0.02
CA GLU A 34 14.68 -5.16 0.26
C GLU A 34 13.87 -4.87 1.53
N ILE A 35 12.71 -5.51 1.70
CA ILE A 35 11.87 -5.34 2.89
C ILE A 35 12.61 -5.81 4.15
N LEU A 36 13.27 -6.96 4.11
CA LEU A 36 14.06 -7.46 5.24
C LEU A 36 15.20 -6.51 5.62
N GLU A 37 15.85 -5.89 4.63
CA GLU A 37 16.91 -4.91 4.88
C GLU A 37 16.35 -3.61 5.47
N LEU A 38 15.20 -3.13 5.00
CA LEU A 38 14.52 -1.98 5.60
C LEU A 38 14.13 -2.25 7.06
N GLU A 39 13.60 -3.43 7.35
CA GLU A 39 13.28 -3.86 8.71
C GLU A 39 14.53 -3.95 9.59
N ARG A 40 15.64 -4.46 9.04
CA ARG A 40 16.94 -4.51 9.73
C ARG A 40 17.45 -3.11 10.10
N GLN A 41 17.17 -2.11 9.27
CA GLN A 41 17.49 -0.70 9.53
C GLN A 41 16.46 0.00 10.42
N GLY A 42 15.44 -0.72 10.92
CA GLY A 42 14.38 -0.17 11.75
C GLY A 42 13.40 0.75 11.01
N GLN A 43 13.36 0.71 9.66
CA GLN A 43 12.40 1.46 8.87
C GLN A 43 11.04 0.75 8.89
N PRO A 44 9.95 1.37 9.38
CA PRO A 44 8.64 0.75 9.34
C PRO A 44 8.13 0.59 7.91
N VAL A 45 7.57 -0.59 7.61
CA VAL A 45 7.02 -0.95 6.31
C VAL A 45 5.60 -1.50 6.48
N HIS A 46 4.70 -1.08 5.59
CA HIS A 46 3.35 -1.66 5.47
C HIS A 46 3.12 -2.11 4.03
N ILE A 47 2.70 -3.36 3.85
CA ILE A 47 2.54 -3.97 2.53
C ILE A 47 1.07 -4.03 2.16
N PHE A 48 0.71 -3.49 1.01
CA PHE A 48 -0.59 -3.62 0.36
C PHE A 48 -0.47 -4.58 -0.81
N SER A 49 -1.13 -5.74 -0.70
CA SER A 49 -1.17 -6.75 -1.76
C SER A 49 -2.47 -6.60 -2.56
N LEU A 50 -2.38 -6.28 -3.85
CA LEU A 50 -3.56 -6.05 -4.71
C LEU A 50 -4.30 -7.33 -5.12
N ARG A 51 -3.69 -8.50 -4.89
CA ARG A 51 -4.28 -9.81 -5.12
C ARG A 51 -3.87 -10.78 -4.03
N PRO A 52 -4.74 -11.75 -3.66
CA PRO A 52 -4.33 -12.83 -2.79
C PRO A 52 -3.18 -13.62 -3.46
N SER A 53 -2.29 -14.15 -2.62
CA SER A 53 -1.30 -15.13 -3.05
C SER A 53 -1.81 -16.52 -2.72
N ASP A 54 -1.73 -17.45 -3.67
CA ASP A 54 -2.11 -18.86 -3.50
C ASP A 54 -0.92 -19.73 -3.05
N ASP A 55 0.21 -19.11 -2.73
CA ASP A 55 1.48 -19.81 -2.54
C ASP A 55 1.63 -20.34 -1.10
N ALA A 56 0.82 -21.36 -0.75
CA ALA A 56 0.79 -22.01 0.57
C ALA A 56 2.12 -22.66 0.97
N ARG A 57 3.04 -22.89 0.02
CA ARG A 57 4.27 -23.65 0.22
C ARG A 57 5.40 -22.86 0.91
N HIS A 58 5.27 -21.55 1.08
CA HIS A 58 6.44 -20.70 1.34
C HIS A 58 6.33 -19.81 2.59
N HIS A 59 5.66 -20.31 3.63
CA HIS A 59 5.65 -19.66 4.95
C HIS A 59 7.05 -19.41 5.51
N ALA A 60 8.07 -20.23 5.24
CA ALA A 60 9.37 -20.15 5.94
C ALA A 60 10.19 -18.86 5.71
N ASP A 61 10.19 -18.29 4.50
CA ASP A 61 10.90 -17.03 4.23
C ASP A 61 10.02 -15.80 4.46
N VAL A 62 8.71 -15.94 4.24
CA VAL A 62 7.72 -14.88 4.48
C VAL A 62 7.52 -14.65 5.97
N THR A 63 7.66 -15.67 6.83
CA THR A 63 7.62 -15.53 8.29
C THR A 63 8.75 -14.66 8.85
N ARG A 64 9.81 -14.41 8.07
CA ARG A 64 10.89 -13.49 8.46
C ARG A 64 10.47 -12.03 8.37
N VAL A 65 9.51 -11.71 7.50
CA VAL A 65 8.99 -10.35 7.33
C VAL A 65 8.06 -10.03 8.48
N ARG A 66 8.33 -8.92 9.18
CA ARG A 66 7.51 -8.42 10.29
C ARG A 66 6.46 -7.42 9.84
N ALA A 67 6.62 -6.85 8.65
CA ALA A 67 5.75 -5.85 8.06
C ALA A 67 4.32 -6.36 7.99
N ARG A 68 3.38 -5.50 8.36
CA ARG A 68 1.96 -5.83 8.27
C ARG A 68 1.56 -5.91 6.80
N VAL A 69 0.93 -7.01 6.43
CA VAL A 69 0.35 -7.21 5.09
C VAL A 69 -1.15 -6.94 5.15
N THR A 70 -1.64 -6.12 4.21
CA THR A 70 -3.07 -5.88 3.97
C THR A 70 -3.41 -6.29 2.55
N THR A 71 -4.21 -7.34 2.40
CA THR A 71 -4.75 -7.73 1.10
C THR A 71 -5.90 -6.79 0.71
N VAL A 72 -5.79 -6.15 -0.44
CA VAL A 72 -6.75 -5.19 -0.94
C VAL A 72 -7.85 -5.93 -1.73
N PRO A 73 -9.14 -5.79 -1.35
CA PRO A 73 -10.24 -6.48 -2.03
C PRO A 73 -10.33 -6.12 -3.52
N GLN A 74 -10.64 -7.12 -4.35
CA GLN A 74 -10.86 -6.95 -5.79
C GLN A 74 -12.35 -6.69 -6.09
N GLN A 75 -12.88 -5.57 -5.60
CA GLN A 75 -14.29 -5.23 -5.75
C GLN A 75 -14.51 -4.29 -6.95
N THR A 76 -15.38 -4.67 -7.88
CA THR A 76 -15.77 -3.80 -9.00
C THR A 76 -16.99 -2.93 -8.65
N TRP A 77 -18.08 -3.54 -8.15
CA TRP A 77 -19.37 -2.84 -7.99
C TRP A 77 -19.89 -2.82 -6.56
N ARG A 78 -19.65 -3.90 -5.81
CA ARG A 78 -20.11 -4.02 -4.42
C ARG A 78 -19.13 -3.32 -3.50
N LEU A 79 -19.46 -2.11 -3.07
CA LEU A 79 -18.66 -1.38 -2.10
C LEU A 79 -18.94 -1.91 -0.69
N SER A 80 -17.92 -2.51 -0.08
CA SER A 80 -17.96 -2.83 1.34
C SER A 80 -18.01 -1.56 2.20
N ARG A 81 -18.43 -1.67 3.47
CA ARG A 81 -18.43 -0.52 4.41
C ARG A 81 -17.06 0.21 4.50
N PRO A 82 -15.91 -0.50 4.60
CA PRO A 82 -14.60 0.16 4.61
C PRO A 82 -14.30 0.90 3.30
N MET A 83 -14.70 0.33 2.17
CA MET A 83 -14.58 0.96 0.85
C MET A 83 -15.38 2.26 0.79
N LEU A 84 -16.66 2.23 1.17
CA LEU A 84 -17.51 3.42 1.17
C LEU A 84 -16.91 4.54 2.05
N ARG A 85 -16.42 4.20 3.25
CA ARG A 85 -15.74 5.17 4.13
C ARG A 85 -14.51 5.79 3.46
N ALA A 86 -13.69 4.99 2.79
CA ALA A 86 -12.53 5.50 2.06
C ALA A 86 -12.92 6.45 0.92
N HIS A 87 -14.00 6.15 0.17
CA HIS A 87 -14.51 7.07 -0.84
C HIS A 87 -14.97 8.41 -0.23
N LEU A 88 -15.72 8.36 0.87
CA LEU A 88 -16.20 9.57 1.55
C LEU A 88 -15.04 10.40 2.11
N GLU A 89 -14.02 9.75 2.67
CA GLU A 89 -12.81 10.40 3.20
C GLU A 89 -12.05 11.17 2.10
N LEU A 90 -11.82 10.53 0.95
CA LEU A 90 -11.13 11.18 -0.17
C LEU A 90 -12.00 12.23 -0.87
N LEU A 91 -13.30 11.99 -0.97
CA LEU A 91 -14.23 12.98 -1.54
C LEU A 91 -14.30 14.26 -0.68
N GLY A 92 -14.24 14.12 0.65
CA GLY A 92 -14.26 15.25 1.57
C GLY A 92 -12.94 16.04 1.62
N SER A 93 -11.81 15.38 1.40
CA SER A 93 -10.48 15.98 1.58
C SER A 93 -9.77 16.38 0.28
N GLU A 94 -10.00 15.68 -0.82
CA GLU A 94 -9.37 15.92 -2.12
C GLU A 94 -10.38 15.86 -3.26
N ARG A 95 -11.51 16.57 -3.09
CA ARG A 95 -12.68 16.49 -3.99
C ARG A 95 -12.34 16.61 -5.48
N SER A 96 -11.53 17.60 -5.86
CA SER A 96 -11.18 17.85 -7.27
C SER A 96 -10.35 16.71 -7.87
N ARG A 97 -9.35 16.22 -7.14
CA ARG A 97 -8.52 15.07 -7.55
C ARG A 97 -9.36 13.81 -7.65
N TYR A 98 -10.18 13.54 -6.65
CA TYR A 98 -11.09 12.39 -6.62
C TYR A 98 -12.04 12.39 -7.82
N LEU A 99 -12.76 13.51 -8.05
CA LEU A 99 -13.72 13.61 -9.15
C LEU A 99 -13.06 13.52 -10.52
N GLY A 100 -11.90 14.17 -10.70
CA GLY A 100 -11.14 14.09 -11.96
C GLY A 100 -10.71 12.66 -12.29
N ARG A 101 -10.27 11.90 -11.28
CA ARG A 101 -9.90 10.48 -11.43
C ARG A 101 -11.11 9.59 -11.67
N LEU A 102 -12.18 9.79 -10.92
CA LEU A 102 -13.44 9.06 -11.12
C LEU A 102 -13.95 9.26 -12.57
N TRP A 103 -13.97 10.49 -13.05
CA TRP A 103 -14.35 10.80 -14.44
C TRP A 103 -13.47 10.07 -15.46
N LYS A 104 -12.15 10.13 -15.29
CA LYS A 104 -11.19 9.42 -16.15
C LYS A 104 -11.40 7.90 -16.15
N THR A 105 -11.73 7.33 -14.99
CA THR A 105 -12.02 5.90 -14.84
C THR A 105 -13.32 5.52 -15.55
N LEU A 106 -14.40 6.27 -15.33
CA LEU A 106 -15.71 6.00 -15.96
C LEU A 106 -15.63 6.12 -17.48
N ARG A 107 -14.85 7.07 -18.01
CA ARG A 107 -14.65 7.24 -19.46
C ARG A 107 -14.02 6.03 -20.13
N GLN A 108 -13.22 5.24 -19.41
CA GLN A 108 -12.59 4.04 -19.96
C GLN A 108 -13.56 2.88 -20.17
N ARG A 109 -14.74 2.90 -19.52
CA ARG A 109 -15.80 1.86 -19.64
C ARG A 109 -15.29 0.42 -19.49
N ARG A 110 -14.26 0.21 -18.66
CA ARG A 110 -13.62 -1.09 -18.42
C ARG A 110 -13.76 -1.48 -16.95
N ALA A 111 -14.28 -2.67 -16.68
CA ALA A 111 -14.41 -3.20 -15.31
C ALA A 111 -13.08 -3.18 -14.54
N ARG A 112 -11.97 -3.49 -15.22
CA ARG A 112 -10.62 -3.46 -14.65
C ARG A 112 -10.16 -2.06 -14.20
N ALA A 113 -10.63 -1.00 -14.86
CA ALA A 113 -10.31 0.37 -14.47
C ALA A 113 -11.04 0.73 -13.17
N ILE A 114 -12.29 0.29 -13.02
CA ILE A 114 -13.10 0.50 -11.82
C ILE A 114 -12.53 -0.28 -10.64
N GLU A 115 -12.15 -1.55 -10.83
CA GLU A 115 -11.46 -2.33 -9.81
C GLU A 115 -10.18 -1.62 -9.34
N SER A 116 -9.32 -1.20 -10.27
CA SER A 116 -8.08 -0.49 -9.95
C SER A 116 -8.34 0.83 -9.20
N PHE A 117 -9.38 1.57 -9.59
CA PHE A 117 -9.76 2.82 -8.92
C PHE A 117 -10.23 2.57 -7.47
N ASN A 118 -11.07 1.56 -7.26
CA ASN A 118 -11.52 1.19 -5.92
C ASN A 118 -10.34 0.74 -5.04
N GLN A 119 -9.39 -0.01 -5.59
CA GLN A 119 -8.16 -0.38 -4.90
C GLN A 119 -7.30 0.85 -4.55
N ALA A 120 -7.14 1.78 -5.49
CA ALA A 120 -6.43 3.04 -5.26
C ALA A 120 -7.05 3.86 -4.13
N VAL A 121 -8.38 3.99 -4.11
CA VAL A 121 -9.11 4.70 -3.04
C VAL A 121 -8.84 4.07 -1.67
N LEU A 122 -8.90 2.74 -1.54
CA LEU A 122 -8.60 2.05 -0.28
C LEU A 122 -7.15 2.23 0.16
N VAL A 123 -6.21 2.10 -0.77
CA VAL A 123 -4.78 2.24 -0.49
C VAL A 123 -4.48 3.68 -0.08
N ALA A 124 -4.92 4.68 -0.84
CA ALA A 124 -4.71 6.10 -0.54
C ALA A 124 -5.28 6.49 0.84
N ALA A 125 -6.51 6.08 1.15
CA ALA A 125 -7.08 6.33 2.48
C ALA A 125 -6.30 5.62 3.59
N SER A 126 -5.78 4.41 3.34
CA SER A 126 -4.98 3.66 4.33
C SER A 126 -3.60 4.28 4.54
N VAL A 127 -2.92 4.68 3.46
CA VAL A 127 -1.63 5.41 3.48
C VAL A 127 -1.74 6.67 4.32
N ARG A 128 -2.83 7.44 4.14
CA ARG A 128 -3.11 8.65 4.93
C ARG A 128 -3.31 8.35 6.40
N ARG A 129 -4.14 7.36 6.73
CA ARG A 129 -4.36 6.93 8.12
C ARG A 129 -3.10 6.40 8.80
N LEU A 130 -2.21 5.77 8.04
CA LEU A 130 -0.90 5.29 8.52
C LEU A 130 0.12 6.42 8.71
N GLY A 131 -0.14 7.62 8.18
CA GLY A 131 0.86 8.69 8.13
C GLY A 131 2.10 8.31 7.31
N ALA A 132 1.92 7.45 6.29
CA ALA A 132 3.03 6.97 5.48
C ALA A 132 3.61 8.12 4.63
N GLY A 133 4.91 8.35 4.76
CA GLY A 133 5.61 9.44 4.09
C GLY A 133 6.01 9.13 2.66
N HIS A 134 5.94 7.84 2.28
CA HIS A 134 6.33 7.37 0.95
C HIS A 134 5.49 6.18 0.52
N VAL A 135 5.12 6.14 -0.75
CA VAL A 135 4.46 4.99 -1.39
C VAL A 135 5.42 4.42 -2.43
N HIS A 136 5.75 3.15 -2.27
CA HIS A 136 6.67 2.42 -3.15
C HIS A 136 5.92 1.33 -3.90
N ALA A 137 6.06 1.27 -5.22
CA ALA A 137 5.42 0.26 -6.05
C ALA A 137 6.43 -0.43 -6.94
N HIS A 138 6.50 -1.75 -6.85
CA HIS A 138 7.34 -2.55 -7.73
C HIS A 138 6.62 -2.86 -9.04
N PHE A 139 7.34 -2.64 -10.14
CA PHE A 139 6.93 -2.83 -11.53
C PHE A 139 5.85 -1.89 -12.03
N ALA A 140 6.05 -1.37 -13.25
CA ALA A 140 5.12 -0.51 -14.01
C ALA A 140 3.82 -1.24 -14.39
N SER A 141 3.04 -1.62 -13.39
CA SER A 141 1.84 -2.46 -13.49
C SER A 141 0.66 -1.78 -12.81
N THR A 142 -0.41 -2.53 -12.51
CA THR A 142 -1.53 -2.02 -11.70
C THR A 142 -1.05 -1.44 -10.37
N ALA A 143 0.04 -1.97 -9.79
CA ALA A 143 0.65 -1.44 -8.58
C ALA A 143 1.08 0.03 -8.73
N THR A 144 1.80 0.39 -9.80
CA THR A 144 2.19 1.79 -10.08
C THR A 144 0.98 2.67 -10.35
N SER A 145 -0.03 2.14 -11.04
CA SER A 145 -1.27 2.90 -11.26
C SER A 145 -1.93 3.22 -9.93
N VAL A 146 -2.11 2.24 -9.05
CA VAL A 146 -2.69 2.44 -7.71
C VAL A 146 -1.84 3.40 -6.86
N ALA A 147 -0.51 3.25 -6.87
CA ALA A 147 0.38 4.10 -6.07
C ALA A 147 0.40 5.57 -6.52
N ARG A 148 0.26 5.81 -7.83
CA ARG A 148 0.19 7.17 -8.39
C ARG A 148 -1.18 7.82 -8.15
N GLU A 149 -2.23 7.01 -8.17
CA GLU A 149 -3.60 7.47 -7.99
C GLU A 149 -3.87 7.71 -6.50
#